data_AF-A0A1N7GFA6-F1
#
_entry.id   AF-A0A1N7GFA6-F1
#
_cell.length_a   1.000
_cell.length_b   1.000
_cell.length_c   1.000
_cell.angle_alpha   90.00
_cell.angle_beta   90.00
_cell.angle_gamma   90.00
#
_symmetry.space_group_name_H-M   'P 1'
#
loop_
_entity.id
_entity.type
_entity.pdbx_description
1 polymer ?
#
loop_
_entity_poly.entity_id
_entity_poly.type
_entity_poly.pdbx_seq_one_letter_code
_entity_poly.pdbx_strand_id
1 'polypeptide(L)'
;MSWQQVIAPNPIIACMPGWCLTYVQTAFRAPWAGSSATDAWNRARSKHGDANFPDGVAVPVYFAMAGVADGHIVIREPDGSIYSTSHPTANTPVHHSSLQALYSYYGGRLTLRGWSEDLNGFYVISQEPQKGDVMDRNDVVALYRAVLHREPESDAAINSLVGLKADAALNAVRNSGEWRGQDQALKAVPAGDDEVLAQLNALKGAIKAVASAVQ
;
A
#
# COMPACT_ATOMS: atom_id res chain seq x y z
N MET A 1 18.58 -5.66 9.66
CA MET A 1 17.70 -5.57 8.48
C MET A 1 17.20 -4.13 8.43
N SER A 2 17.31 -3.46 7.28
CA SER A 2 16.82 -2.08 7.10
C SER A 2 15.46 -2.09 6.43
N TRP A 3 14.57 -1.21 6.90
CA TRP A 3 13.25 -1.01 6.34
C TRP A 3 13.25 0.18 5.38
N GLN A 4 12.44 0.08 4.32
CA GLN A 4 12.18 1.18 3.40
C GLN A 4 10.69 1.51 3.40
N GLN A 5 10.39 2.82 3.35
CA GLN A 5 9.02 3.27 3.12
C GLN A 5 8.65 3.06 1.65
N VAL A 6 7.62 2.25 1.40
CA VAL A 6 7.03 2.09 0.06
C VAL A 6 6.03 3.21 -0.19
N ILE A 7 5.19 3.51 0.82
CA ILE A 7 4.22 4.60 0.76
C ILE A 7 4.32 5.46 2.03
N ALA A 8 4.81 6.68 1.88
CA ALA A 8 4.80 7.66 2.96
C ALA A 8 3.35 8.13 3.21
N PRO A 9 2.86 8.09 4.47
CA PRO A 9 1.54 8.58 4.77
C PRO A 9 1.48 10.11 4.66
N ASN A 10 0.31 10.65 4.33
CA ASN A 10 -0.03 12.04 4.64
C ASN A 10 -0.91 12.07 5.91
N PRO A 11 -0.33 12.23 7.10
CA PRO A 11 -1.10 12.15 8.34
C PRO A 11 -1.97 13.40 8.59
N ILE A 12 -1.70 14.53 7.93
CA ILE A 12 -2.41 15.81 8.12
C ILE A 12 -3.54 15.92 7.09
N ILE A 13 -4.51 15.02 7.19
CA ILE A 13 -5.73 15.00 6.39
C ILE A 13 -6.96 15.11 7.29
N ALA A 14 -8.07 15.61 6.75
CA ALA A 14 -9.33 15.60 7.46
C ALA A 14 -9.73 14.16 7.85
N CYS A 15 -10.28 14.00 9.05
CA CYS A 15 -10.75 12.72 9.56
C CYS A 15 -12.13 12.85 10.20
N MET A 16 -12.76 11.73 10.52
CA MET A 16 -14.00 11.70 11.30
C MET A 16 -13.80 10.86 12.57
N PRO A 17 -14.32 11.31 13.74
CA PRO A 17 -14.32 10.49 14.95
C PRO A 17 -14.98 9.13 14.70
N GLY A 18 -14.36 8.06 15.18
CA GLY A 18 -14.83 6.69 14.96
C GLY A 18 -14.44 6.06 13.62
N TRP A 19 -13.90 6.82 12.67
CA TRP A 19 -13.48 6.33 11.34
C TRP A 19 -11.96 6.11 11.25
N CYS A 20 -11.36 5.57 12.31
CA CYS A 20 -9.90 5.41 12.45
C CYS A 20 -9.27 4.65 11.27
N LEU A 21 -9.90 3.56 10.81
CA LEU A 21 -9.40 2.79 9.67
C LEU A 21 -9.45 3.58 8.36
N THR A 22 -10.54 4.30 8.11
CA THR A 22 -10.67 5.12 6.89
C THR A 22 -9.62 6.22 6.87
N TYR A 23 -9.35 6.84 8.01
CA TYR A 23 -8.25 7.80 8.15
C TYR A 23 -6.90 7.18 7.78
N VAL A 24 -6.53 6.05 8.38
CA VAL A 24 -5.23 5.40 8.12
C VAL A 24 -5.12 4.93 6.66
N GLN A 25 -6.17 4.33 6.09
CA GLN A 25 -6.20 3.95 4.68
C GLN A 25 -6.00 5.16 3.78
N THR A 26 -6.69 6.27 4.05
CA THR A 26 -6.60 7.48 3.22
C THR A 26 -5.22 8.11 3.32
N ALA A 27 -4.63 8.15 4.52
CA ALA A 27 -3.29 8.69 4.74
C ALA A 27 -2.23 7.88 3.96
N PHE A 28 -2.32 6.56 3.98
CA PHE A 28 -1.45 5.66 3.20
C PHE A 28 -1.90 5.45 1.74
N ARG A 29 -2.97 6.11 1.29
CA ARG A 29 -3.57 5.90 -0.04
C ARG A 29 -3.87 4.42 -0.34
N ALA A 30 -4.10 3.64 0.70
CA ALA A 30 -4.33 2.22 0.62
C ALA A 30 -5.79 1.94 0.20
N PRO A 31 -6.02 0.82 -0.51
CA PRO A 31 -7.37 0.37 -0.83
C PRO A 31 -8.11 -0.05 0.44
N TRP A 32 -9.36 -0.51 0.28
CA TRP A 32 -10.16 -1.01 1.38
C TRP A 32 -9.47 -2.20 2.08
N ALA A 33 -9.29 -2.07 3.40
CA ALA A 33 -8.60 -3.03 4.24
C ALA A 33 -9.49 -3.67 5.32
N GLY A 34 -10.77 -3.28 5.41
CA GLY A 34 -11.71 -3.85 6.36
C GLY A 34 -12.85 -2.90 6.72
N SER A 35 -13.82 -3.39 7.50
CA SER A 35 -14.89 -2.55 8.05
C SER A 35 -14.53 -1.87 9.39
N SER A 36 -13.52 -2.38 10.09
CA SER A 36 -13.05 -1.88 11.39
C SER A 36 -11.55 -2.11 11.57
N ALA A 37 -10.94 -1.47 12.58
CA ALA A 37 -9.53 -1.68 12.88
C ALA A 37 -9.23 -3.14 13.27
N THR A 38 -10.14 -3.79 14.01
CA THR A 38 -10.06 -5.22 14.32
C THR A 38 -10.14 -6.08 13.05
N ASP A 39 -11.04 -5.78 12.11
CA ASP A 39 -11.13 -6.50 10.83
C ASP A 39 -9.86 -6.31 9.99
N ALA A 40 -9.37 -5.08 9.88
CA ALA A 40 -8.13 -4.77 9.16
C ALA A 40 -6.91 -5.46 9.77
N TRP A 41 -6.80 -5.52 11.10
CA TRP A 41 -5.78 -6.34 11.76
C TRP A 41 -5.90 -7.81 11.33
N ASN A 42 -7.10 -8.40 11.37
CA ASN A 42 -7.28 -9.80 10.98
C ASN A 42 -6.92 -10.06 9.51
N ARG A 43 -7.17 -9.09 8.62
CA ARG A 43 -6.87 -9.16 7.17
C ARG A 43 -5.42 -8.86 6.78
N ALA A 44 -4.68 -8.13 7.61
CA ALA A 44 -3.27 -7.82 7.36
C ALA A 44 -2.46 -9.10 7.08
N ARG A 45 -1.52 -9.07 6.13
CA ARG A 45 -0.77 -10.26 5.72
C ARG A 45 0.54 -10.42 6.49
N SER A 46 1.14 -9.32 6.92
CA SER A 46 2.45 -9.24 7.57
C SER A 46 2.33 -8.46 8.88
N LYS A 47 1.90 -9.17 9.91
CA LYS A 47 1.61 -8.64 11.25
C LYS A 47 2.72 -8.93 12.25
N HIS A 48 2.96 -7.98 13.14
CA HIS A 48 3.91 -8.09 14.24
C HIS A 48 3.17 -7.81 15.55
N GLY A 49 3.05 -8.81 16.41
CA GLY A 49 2.27 -8.75 17.65
C GLY A 49 2.95 -8.04 18.82
N ASP A 50 4.07 -7.36 18.58
CA ASP A 50 4.90 -6.70 19.58
C ASP A 50 5.00 -5.19 19.32
N ALA A 51 5.82 -4.50 20.12
CA ALA A 51 6.13 -3.08 19.97
C ALA A 51 7.50 -2.85 19.32
N ASN A 52 8.06 -3.84 18.62
CA ASN A 52 9.34 -3.72 17.93
C ASN A 52 9.14 -3.02 16.58
N PHE A 53 8.76 -1.74 16.64
CA PHE A 53 8.50 -0.95 15.45
C PHE A 53 9.78 -0.76 14.62
N PRO A 54 9.67 -0.78 13.30
CA PRO A 54 10.80 -0.53 12.41
C PRO A 54 11.28 0.92 12.51
N ASP A 55 12.60 1.12 12.55
CA ASP A 55 13.20 2.46 12.51
C ASP A 55 13.10 3.07 11.10
N GLY A 56 12.94 4.39 11.05
CA GLY A 56 13.03 5.15 9.80
C GLY A 56 11.80 5.10 8.89
N VAL A 57 10.73 4.41 9.29
CA VAL A 57 9.49 4.28 8.49
C VAL A 57 8.23 4.46 9.35
N ALA A 58 7.15 4.87 8.69
CA ALA A 58 5.82 4.97 9.28
C ALA A 58 5.02 3.67 9.08
N VAL A 59 4.28 3.27 10.11
CA VAL A 59 3.49 2.01 10.11
C VAL A 59 2.09 2.18 10.70
N PRO A 60 1.10 1.40 10.21
CA PRO A 60 -0.17 1.24 10.90
C PRO A 60 0.01 0.43 12.19
N VAL A 61 -0.50 0.96 13.30
CA VAL A 61 -0.47 0.31 14.62
C VAL A 61 -1.90 0.09 15.12
N TYR A 62 -2.17 -1.11 15.60
CA TYR A 62 -3.50 -1.61 15.92
C TYR A 62 -3.67 -1.86 17.41
N PHE A 63 -4.88 -1.59 17.90
CA PHE A 63 -5.24 -1.75 19.30
C PHE A 63 -6.60 -2.43 19.45
N ALA A 64 -6.75 -3.20 20.51
CA ALA A 64 -8.04 -3.46 21.10
C ALA A 64 -8.42 -2.26 21.98
N MET A 65 -9.71 -1.97 22.08
CA MET A 65 -10.21 -0.87 22.90
C MET A 65 -11.32 -1.34 23.83
N ALA A 66 -11.16 -1.07 25.12
CA ALA A 66 -12.16 -1.42 26.13
C ALA A 66 -13.52 -0.76 25.81
N GLY A 67 -14.54 -1.60 25.67
CA GLY A 67 -15.91 -1.19 25.33
C GLY A 67 -16.16 -0.85 23.85
N VAL A 68 -15.19 -1.08 22.95
CA VAL A 68 -15.31 -0.80 21.51
C VAL A 68 -14.78 -1.99 20.71
N ALA A 69 -15.69 -2.84 20.20
CA ALA A 69 -15.33 -4.06 19.47
C ALA A 69 -14.54 -3.81 18.18
N ASP A 70 -14.80 -2.68 17.53
CA ASP A 70 -14.14 -2.26 16.29
C ASP A 70 -12.64 -2.00 16.46
N GLY A 71 -12.16 -1.87 17.70
CA GLY A 71 -10.76 -1.60 18.02
C GLY A 71 -10.35 -0.18 17.62
N HIS A 72 -9.04 0.02 17.45
CA HIS A 72 -8.49 1.30 17.03
C HIS A 72 -7.21 1.10 16.20
N ILE A 73 -6.97 1.99 15.25
CA ILE A 73 -5.78 1.98 14.41
C ILE A 73 -5.25 3.41 14.27
N VAL A 74 -3.93 3.54 14.27
CA VAL A 74 -3.21 4.82 14.20
C VAL A 74 -2.03 4.71 13.24
N ILE A 75 -1.43 5.85 12.93
CA ILE A 75 -0.15 5.94 12.21
C ILE A 75 0.92 6.24 13.24
N ARG A 76 1.95 5.40 13.33
CA ARG A 76 3.20 5.73 14.03
C ARG A 76 4.20 6.25 13.01
N GLU A 77 4.72 7.44 13.23
CA GLU A 77 5.75 8.07 12.39
C GLU A 77 7.16 7.56 12.73
N PRO A 78 8.17 7.80 11.86
CA PRO A 78 9.56 7.37 12.10
C PRO A 78 10.17 7.90 13.40
N ASP A 79 9.73 9.09 13.85
CA ASP A 79 10.16 9.72 15.10
C ASP A 79 9.49 9.12 16.35
N GLY A 80 8.58 8.16 16.17
CA GLY A 80 7.82 7.51 17.23
C GLY A 80 6.57 8.27 17.69
N SER A 81 6.30 9.44 17.11
CA SER A 81 5.05 10.16 17.32
C SER A 81 3.88 9.46 16.61
N ILE A 82 2.66 9.79 17.01
CA ILE A 82 1.45 9.10 16.57
C ILE A 82 0.40 10.09 16.09
N TYR A 83 -0.16 9.83 14.92
CA TYR A 83 -1.37 10.48 14.45
C TYR A 83 -2.58 9.55 14.56
N SER A 84 -3.66 10.06 15.14
CA SER A 84 -4.81 9.25 15.50
C SER A 84 -6.11 10.06 15.52
N THR A 85 -7.22 9.44 15.15
CA THR A 85 -8.57 10.01 15.28
C THR A 85 -9.08 9.92 16.72
N SER A 86 -8.32 10.47 17.68
CA SER A 86 -8.52 10.24 19.11
C SER A 86 -9.57 11.11 19.77
N HIS A 87 -9.85 12.29 19.23
CA HIS A 87 -10.80 13.20 19.84
C HIS A 87 -12.23 12.85 19.41
N PRO A 88 -13.20 12.77 20.36
CA PRO A 88 -14.57 12.33 20.06
C PRO A 88 -15.33 13.26 19.11
N THR A 89 -14.87 14.49 18.94
CA THR A 89 -15.53 15.52 18.13
C THR A 89 -14.61 16.22 17.13
N ALA A 90 -13.31 15.91 17.09
CA ALA A 90 -12.41 16.60 16.17
C ALA A 90 -12.46 15.95 14.78
N ASN A 91 -12.47 16.78 13.75
CA ASN A 91 -12.34 16.38 12.35
C ASN A 91 -10.89 16.49 11.84
N THR A 92 -9.94 16.68 12.76
CA THR A 92 -8.51 16.68 12.51
C THR A 92 -7.84 15.64 13.41
N PRO A 93 -6.80 14.96 12.92
CA PRO A 93 -6.11 13.94 13.68
C PRO A 93 -5.36 14.59 14.84
N VAL A 94 -5.43 13.93 15.99
CA VAL A 94 -4.64 14.32 17.17
C VAL A 94 -3.23 13.79 16.99
N HIS A 95 -2.25 14.67 17.15
CA HIS A 95 -0.84 14.32 17.21
C HIS A 95 -0.44 14.05 18.66
N HIS A 96 0.06 12.85 18.92
CA HIS A 96 0.59 12.43 20.21
C HIS A 96 2.10 12.30 20.09
N SER A 97 2.84 12.81 21.07
CA SER A 97 4.31 12.79 21.03
C SER A 97 4.92 11.38 21.10
N SER A 98 4.16 10.38 21.53
CA SER A 98 4.62 8.99 21.68
C SER A 98 3.45 8.03 21.86
N LEU A 99 3.76 6.73 21.80
CA LEU A 99 2.84 5.66 22.20
C LEU A 99 2.35 5.80 23.65
N GLN A 100 3.23 6.23 24.56
CA GLN A 100 2.84 6.47 25.94
C GLN A 100 1.84 7.63 26.07
N ALA A 101 2.04 8.71 25.32
CA ALA A 101 1.11 9.84 25.29
C ALA A 101 -0.27 9.42 24.77
N LEU A 102 -0.31 8.56 23.73
CA LEU A 102 -1.56 7.95 23.25
C LEU A 102 -2.24 7.13 24.36
N TYR A 103 -1.52 6.25 25.06
CA TYR A 103 -2.10 5.46 26.16
C TYR A 103 -2.66 6.33 27.28
N SER A 104 -1.94 7.37 27.66
CA SER A 104 -2.38 8.35 28.66
C SER A 104 -3.65 9.07 28.20
N TYR A 105 -3.72 9.48 26.93
CA TYR A 105 -4.90 10.14 26.36
C TYR A 105 -6.16 9.25 26.46
N TYR A 106 -6.03 7.95 26.19
CA TYR A 106 -7.15 7.01 26.27
C TYR A 106 -7.41 6.45 27.68
N GLY A 107 -6.66 6.90 28.71
CA GLY A 107 -6.87 6.48 30.09
C GLY A 107 -6.77 4.98 30.30
N GLY A 108 -5.84 4.30 29.61
CA GLY A 108 -5.62 2.85 29.75
C GLY A 108 -6.65 1.96 29.03
N ARG A 109 -7.52 2.54 28.19
CA ARG A 109 -8.52 1.77 27.43
C ARG A 109 -7.97 1.07 26.19
N LEU A 110 -6.74 1.38 25.79
CA LEU A 110 -6.09 0.77 24.63
C LEU A 110 -5.16 -0.37 25.06
N THR A 111 -5.27 -1.51 24.38
CA THR A 111 -4.32 -2.62 24.49
C THR A 111 -3.70 -2.85 23.12
N LEU A 112 -2.37 -2.83 23.03
CA LEU A 112 -1.67 -3.08 21.76
C LEU A 112 -2.06 -4.45 21.20
N ARG A 113 -2.45 -4.48 19.93
CA ARG A 113 -2.50 -5.73 19.14
C ARG A 113 -1.18 -5.95 18.42
N GLY A 114 -0.59 -4.88 17.90
CA GLY A 114 0.65 -4.92 17.14
C GLY A 114 0.69 -3.88 16.03
N TRP A 115 1.57 -4.10 15.06
CA TRP A 115 1.70 -3.29 13.85
C TRP A 115 1.76 -4.17 12.60
N SER A 116 1.59 -3.58 11.42
CA SER A 116 1.59 -4.33 10.16
C SER A 116 2.46 -3.64 9.11
N GLU A 117 3.08 -4.42 8.23
CA GLU A 117 3.80 -3.92 7.06
C GLU A 117 2.84 -3.50 5.93
N ASP A 118 1.61 -3.99 5.98
CA ASP A 118 0.59 -3.83 4.95
C ASP A 118 -0.79 -3.45 5.50
N LEU A 119 -1.62 -2.93 4.60
CA LEU A 119 -3.06 -2.79 4.77
C LEU A 119 -3.77 -3.74 3.78
N ASN A 120 -4.09 -4.97 4.22
CA ASN A 120 -4.78 -6.00 3.42
C ASN A 120 -4.00 -6.43 2.15
N GLY A 121 -2.70 -6.67 2.30
CA GLY A 121 -1.77 -7.06 1.26
C GLY A 121 -1.21 -5.90 0.43
N PHE A 122 -1.59 -4.66 0.75
CA PHE A 122 -1.04 -3.44 0.20
C PHE A 122 0.08 -2.94 1.11
N TYR A 123 1.31 -3.24 0.76
CA TYR A 123 2.50 -2.97 1.58
C TYR A 123 2.80 -1.47 1.61
N VAL A 124 2.92 -0.93 2.82
CA VAL A 124 3.31 0.46 3.04
C VAL A 124 4.80 0.59 3.33
N ILE A 125 5.44 -0.50 3.75
CA ILE A 125 6.88 -0.65 3.93
C ILE A 125 7.37 -1.99 3.36
N SER A 126 8.68 -2.12 3.17
CA SER A 126 9.34 -3.37 2.77
C SER A 126 10.70 -3.52 3.45
N GLN A 127 11.14 -4.77 3.61
CA GLN A 127 12.52 -5.08 4.04
C GLN A 127 13.43 -5.15 2.81
N GLU A 128 14.63 -4.58 2.88
CA GLU A 128 15.70 -4.95 1.95
C GLU A 128 16.15 -6.40 2.28
N PRO A 129 16.14 -7.39 1.35
CA PRO A 129 16.19 -7.26 -0.11
C PRO A 129 14.89 -7.59 -0.88
N GLN A 130 13.70 -7.54 -0.26
CA GLN A 130 12.41 -7.74 -0.96
C GLN A 130 12.04 -6.60 -1.93
N LYS A 131 12.99 -5.71 -2.25
CA LYS A 131 12.85 -4.59 -3.17
C LYS A 131 12.41 -5.01 -4.59
N GLY A 132 12.59 -6.27 -4.97
CA GLY A 132 12.06 -6.82 -6.23
C GLY A 132 10.61 -7.29 -6.16
N ASP A 133 10.09 -7.61 -4.97
CA ASP A 133 8.80 -8.28 -4.81
C ASP A 133 7.64 -7.29 -4.68
N VAL A 134 7.85 -6.10 -4.11
CA VAL A 134 6.81 -5.08 -3.86
C VAL A 134 7.08 -3.86 -4.72
N MET A 135 6.08 -3.45 -5.49
CA MET A 135 6.16 -2.33 -6.42
C MET A 135 6.30 -0.99 -5.68
N ASP A 136 7.38 -0.27 -5.95
CA ASP A 136 7.47 1.15 -5.63
C ASP A 136 6.95 2.03 -6.78
N ARG A 137 6.99 3.36 -6.60
CA ARG A 137 6.51 4.32 -7.60
C ARG A 137 7.25 4.19 -8.94
N ASN A 138 8.57 4.00 -8.91
CA ASN A 138 9.40 3.90 -10.10
C ASN A 138 9.16 2.57 -10.81
N ASP A 139 8.97 1.48 -10.06
CA ASP A 139 8.62 0.18 -10.63
C ASP A 139 7.30 0.24 -11.39
N VAL A 140 6.30 0.94 -10.84
CA VAL A 140 5.01 1.12 -11.53
C VAL A 140 5.18 1.93 -12.82
N VAL A 141 5.97 3.01 -12.80
CA VAL A 141 6.28 3.77 -14.02
C VAL A 141 6.99 2.89 -15.05
N ALA A 142 7.95 2.08 -14.62
CA ALA A 142 8.65 1.14 -15.48
C ALA A 142 7.69 0.09 -16.08
N LEU A 143 6.76 -0.43 -15.28
CA LEU A 143 5.73 -1.38 -15.72
C LEU A 143 4.82 -0.75 -16.79
N TYR A 144 4.35 0.47 -16.58
CA TYR A 144 3.54 1.20 -17.57
C TYR A 144 4.30 1.40 -18.89
N ARG A 145 5.56 1.83 -18.82
CA ARG A 145 6.41 2.00 -20.02
C ARG A 145 6.67 0.69 -20.74
N ALA A 146 6.91 -0.39 -20.00
CA ALA A 146 7.26 -1.69 -20.55
C ALA A 146 6.05 -2.43 -21.16
N VAL A 147 4.88 -2.33 -20.52
CA VAL A 147 3.69 -3.11 -20.89
C VAL A 147 2.71 -2.29 -21.71
N LEU A 148 2.45 -1.03 -21.35
CA LEU A 148 1.47 -0.18 -22.02
C LEU A 148 2.09 0.83 -22.99
N HIS A 149 3.43 0.90 -23.06
CA HIS A 149 4.19 1.82 -23.92
C HIS A 149 3.85 3.31 -23.71
N ARG A 150 3.50 3.69 -22.48
CA ARG A 150 3.20 5.08 -22.13
C ARG A 150 3.55 5.37 -20.67
N GLU A 151 3.50 6.65 -20.32
CA GLU A 151 3.50 7.06 -18.92
C GLU A 151 2.15 6.77 -18.25
N PRO A 152 2.12 6.55 -16.92
CA PRO A 152 0.88 6.57 -16.14
C PRO A 152 0.14 7.89 -16.35
N GLU A 153 -1.18 7.82 -16.48
CA GLU A 153 -2.02 8.97 -16.80
C GLU A 153 -2.24 9.92 -15.60
N SER A 154 -1.96 9.44 -14.38
CA SER A 154 -2.11 10.20 -13.15
C SER A 154 -1.40 9.54 -11.98
N ASP A 155 -1.26 10.27 -10.87
CA ASP A 155 -0.84 9.70 -9.59
C ASP A 155 -1.79 8.61 -9.08
N ALA A 156 -3.09 8.71 -9.37
CA ALA A 156 -4.06 7.70 -8.97
C ALA A 156 -3.78 6.36 -9.66
N ALA A 157 -3.40 6.40 -10.94
CA ALA A 157 -2.99 5.21 -11.70
C ALA A 157 -1.77 4.56 -11.05
N ILE A 158 -0.77 5.37 -10.67
CA ILE A 158 0.44 4.87 -10.00
C ILE A 158 0.09 4.25 -8.64
N ASN A 159 -0.63 5.00 -7.79
CA ASN A 159 -0.98 4.58 -6.44
C ASN A 159 -1.85 3.32 -6.43
N SER A 160 -2.53 2.99 -7.54
CA SER A 160 -3.32 1.76 -7.64
C SER A 160 -2.45 0.48 -7.67
N LEU A 161 -1.16 0.60 -8.01
CA LEU A 161 -0.24 -0.52 -8.15
C LEU A 161 0.95 -0.48 -7.16
N VAL A 162 1.32 0.70 -6.67
CA VAL A 162 2.36 0.83 -5.62
C VAL A 162 1.94 0.03 -4.38
N GLY A 163 2.86 -0.70 -3.75
CA GLY A 163 2.56 -1.52 -2.57
C GLY A 163 1.94 -2.89 -2.90
N LEU A 164 1.59 -3.17 -4.17
CA LEU A 164 1.27 -4.52 -4.61
C LEU A 164 2.55 -5.32 -4.84
N LYS A 165 2.44 -6.64 -4.78
CA LYS A 165 3.50 -7.50 -5.31
C LYS A 165 3.64 -7.36 -6.82
N ALA A 166 4.84 -7.55 -7.36
CA ALA A 166 5.12 -7.38 -8.79
C ALA A 166 4.22 -8.27 -9.69
N ASP A 167 3.98 -9.52 -9.29
CA ASP A 167 3.08 -10.44 -9.99
C ASP A 167 1.62 -9.96 -9.95
N ALA A 168 1.16 -9.48 -8.79
CA ALA A 168 -0.18 -8.90 -8.61
C ALA A 168 -0.35 -7.62 -9.44
N ALA A 169 0.64 -6.73 -9.47
CA ALA A 169 0.62 -5.52 -10.28
C ALA A 169 0.61 -5.81 -11.78
N LEU A 170 1.45 -6.75 -12.24
CA LEU A 170 1.45 -7.20 -13.63
C LEU A 170 0.10 -7.82 -14.02
N ASN A 171 -0.49 -8.64 -13.15
CA ASN A 171 -1.81 -9.22 -13.37
C ASN A 171 -2.91 -8.14 -13.38
N ALA A 172 -2.83 -7.10 -12.55
CA ALA A 172 -3.76 -5.99 -12.57
C ALA A 172 -3.70 -5.24 -13.91
N VAL A 173 -2.50 -4.94 -14.42
CA VAL A 173 -2.31 -4.32 -15.74
C VAL A 173 -2.83 -5.23 -16.86
N ARG A 174 -2.51 -6.53 -16.84
CA ARG A 174 -2.98 -7.49 -17.85
C ARG A 174 -4.50 -7.65 -17.87
N ASN A 175 -5.14 -7.48 -16.72
CA ASN A 175 -6.59 -7.52 -16.63
C ASN A 175 -7.26 -6.16 -16.88
N SER A 176 -6.50 -5.09 -17.13
CA SER A 176 -7.07 -3.80 -17.52
C SER A 176 -7.74 -3.88 -18.90
N GLY A 177 -8.77 -3.04 -19.12
CA GLY A 177 -9.41 -2.94 -20.43
C GLY A 177 -8.45 -2.47 -21.52
N GLU A 178 -7.50 -1.62 -21.16
CA GLU A 178 -6.48 -1.11 -22.07
C GLU A 178 -5.56 -2.20 -22.59
N TRP A 179 -4.96 -3.00 -21.70
CA TRP A 179 -4.12 -4.12 -22.12
C TRP A 179 -4.89 -5.11 -22.97
N ARG A 180 -6.13 -5.46 -22.59
CA ARG A 180 -6.96 -6.36 -23.39
C ARG A 180 -7.24 -5.81 -24.79
N GLY A 181 -7.43 -4.49 -24.92
CA GLY A 181 -7.55 -3.81 -26.20
C GLY A 181 -6.28 -3.91 -27.03
N GLN A 182 -5.11 -3.66 -26.43
CA GLN A 182 -3.80 -3.80 -27.11
C GLN A 182 -3.52 -5.26 -27.51
N ASP A 183 -3.74 -6.23 -26.62
CA ASP A 183 -3.56 -7.66 -26.89
C ASP A 183 -4.52 -8.16 -27.98
N GLN A 184 -5.78 -7.72 -27.97
CA GLN A 184 -6.74 -8.04 -29.01
C GLN A 184 -6.35 -7.40 -30.35
N ALA A 185 -5.90 -6.13 -30.35
CA ALA A 185 -5.40 -5.47 -31.54
C ALA A 185 -4.19 -6.21 -32.12
N LEU A 186 -3.21 -6.59 -31.27
CA LEU A 186 -2.03 -7.36 -31.65
C LEU A 186 -2.39 -8.73 -32.23
N LYS A 187 -3.36 -9.44 -31.66
CA LYS A 187 -3.84 -10.74 -32.17
C LYS A 187 -4.60 -10.63 -33.50
N ALA A 188 -5.17 -9.48 -33.80
CA ALA A 188 -5.91 -9.23 -35.03
C ALA A 188 -4.99 -8.87 -36.22
N VAL A 189 -3.70 -8.67 -35.99
CA VAL A 189 -2.74 -8.33 -37.05
C VAL A 189 -2.50 -9.56 -37.93
N PRO A 190 -2.70 -9.45 -39.26
CA PRO A 190 -2.40 -10.54 -40.19
C PRO A 190 -0.93 -10.96 -40.10
N ALA A 191 -0.67 -12.27 -40.16
CA ALA A 191 0.66 -12.87 -39.99
C ALA A 191 1.73 -12.47 -41.04
N GLY A 192 1.43 -11.53 -41.94
CA GLY A 192 2.32 -11.05 -43.00
C GLY A 192 2.95 -9.67 -42.77
N ASP A 193 2.62 -8.97 -41.69
CA ASP A 193 3.28 -7.70 -41.35
C ASP A 193 4.52 -7.93 -40.48
N ASP A 194 5.68 -8.03 -41.13
CA ASP A 194 6.98 -8.26 -40.49
C ASP A 194 7.34 -7.18 -39.45
N GLU A 195 6.89 -5.95 -39.67
CA GLU A 195 7.09 -4.84 -38.72
C GLU A 195 6.29 -5.06 -37.43
N VAL A 196 5.10 -5.61 -37.53
CA VAL A 196 4.27 -5.91 -36.37
C VAL A 196 4.75 -7.16 -35.65
N LEU A 197 5.22 -8.19 -36.37
CA LEU A 197 5.89 -9.33 -35.76
C LEU A 197 7.15 -8.93 -34.97
N ALA A 198 7.91 -7.95 -35.48
CA ALA A 198 9.04 -7.38 -34.75
C ALA A 198 8.61 -6.65 -33.47
N GLN A 199 7.55 -5.82 -33.53
CA GLN A 199 6.99 -5.17 -32.35
C GLN A 199 6.45 -6.18 -31.32
N LEU A 200 5.80 -7.25 -31.79
CA LEU A 200 5.21 -8.30 -30.96
C LEU A 200 6.28 -9.16 -30.27
N ASN A 201 7.39 -9.42 -30.96
CA ASN A 201 8.56 -10.08 -30.37
C ASN A 201 9.32 -9.17 -29.39
N ALA A 202 9.42 -7.87 -29.68
CA ALA A 202 10.00 -6.89 -28.76
C ALA A 202 9.17 -6.78 -27.46
N LEU A 203 7.83 -6.75 -27.57
CA LEU A 203 6.92 -6.74 -26.42
C LEU A 203 7.03 -8.04 -25.60
N LYS A 204 7.04 -9.21 -26.25
CA LYS A 204 7.27 -10.50 -25.57
C LYS A 204 8.64 -10.54 -24.87
N GLY A 205 9.66 -9.97 -25.51
CA GLY A 205 11.00 -9.81 -24.95
C GLY A 205 11.01 -8.91 -23.72
N ALA A 206 10.34 -7.75 -23.78
CA ALA A 206 10.20 -6.83 -22.66
C ALA A 206 9.45 -7.46 -21.49
N ILE A 207 8.35 -8.17 -21.75
CA ILE A 207 7.61 -8.93 -20.73
C ILE A 207 8.50 -9.98 -20.06
N LYS A 208 9.29 -10.71 -20.85
CA LYS A 208 10.21 -11.72 -20.32
C LYS A 208 11.35 -11.07 -19.52
N ALA A 209 11.85 -9.93 -19.96
CA ALA A 209 12.89 -9.17 -19.27
C ALA A 209 12.40 -8.62 -17.93
N VAL A 210 11.20 -8.04 -17.87
CA VAL A 210 10.58 -7.61 -16.60
C VAL A 210 10.36 -8.81 -15.69
N ALA A 211 9.86 -9.93 -16.20
CA ALA A 211 9.70 -11.15 -15.40
C ALA A 211 11.02 -11.76 -14.90
N SER A 212 12.15 -11.50 -15.58
CA SER A 212 13.47 -12.01 -15.23
C SER A 212 14.28 -11.05 -14.35
N ALA A 213 13.99 -9.74 -14.40
CA ALA A 213 14.60 -8.73 -13.54
C ALA A 213 14.02 -8.73 -12.11
N VAL A 214 12.97 -9.53 -11.88
CA VAL A 214 12.22 -9.67 -10.63
C VAL A 214 12.54 -11.00 -9.92
N GLN A 215 13.51 -11.79 -10.43
CA GLN A 215 14.08 -12.98 -9.77
C GLN A 215 15.44 -12.68 -9.13
#